data_AF-A0A7S1U047-F1
#
_entry.id   AF-A0A7S1U047-F1
#
_cell.length_a   1.000
_cell.length_b   1.000
_cell.length_c   1.000
_cell.angle_alpha   90.00
_cell.angle_beta   90.00
_cell.angle_gamma   90.00
#
_symmetry.space_group_name_H-M   'P 1'
#
loop_
_entity.id
_entity.type
_entity.pdbx_description
1 polymer ?
#
loop_
_entity_poly.entity_id
_entity_poly.type
_entity_poly.pdbx_seq_one_letter_code
_entity_poly.pdbx_strand_id
1 'polypeptide(L)'
;MPSSKSASKSTSKSASKKRRKVTQSVSREYLAKVRAFMEEFHDHPKCATFRERVNWKKLGLDDYPEIIDTPMDLGLARRTLDECIAGVSSPPTHKQLEKALLQMAKDVQLTFQNAITYNEEGSSLHEVPAP
;
A
#
# COMPACT_ATOMS: atom_id res chain seq x y z
N MET A 1 14.37 -73.43 -29.26
CA MET A 1 15.15 -73.92 -28.09
C MET A 1 16.61 -73.88 -28.49
N PRO A 2 17.54 -73.30 -27.71
CA PRO A 2 17.50 -73.10 -26.26
C PRO A 2 17.50 -71.63 -25.81
N SER A 3 17.29 -71.48 -24.50
CA SER A 3 17.02 -70.28 -23.71
C SER A 3 18.24 -69.78 -22.93
N SER A 4 18.28 -68.49 -22.58
CA SER A 4 18.68 -67.94 -21.25
C SER A 4 18.30 -66.43 -21.22
N LYS A 5 17.33 -65.97 -20.42
CA LYS A 5 17.39 -65.52 -18.99
C LYS A 5 18.45 -64.42 -18.77
N SER A 6 18.24 -63.26 -18.13
CA SER A 6 17.24 -62.82 -17.16
C SER A 6 17.17 -61.28 -17.04
N ALA A 7 16.00 -60.81 -16.60
CA ALA A 7 15.60 -59.59 -15.90
C ALA A 7 16.63 -58.53 -15.45
N SER A 8 16.23 -57.26 -15.61
CA SER A 8 16.25 -56.29 -14.50
C SER A 8 15.13 -55.25 -14.65
N LYS A 9 14.51 -54.96 -13.50
CA LYS A 9 13.32 -54.15 -13.26
C LYS A 9 13.78 -52.80 -12.73
N SER A 10 13.27 -51.68 -13.23
CA SER A 10 13.25 -50.45 -12.44
C SER A 10 12.06 -49.57 -12.82
N THR A 11 11.02 -49.71 -12.01
CA THR A 11 10.05 -48.66 -11.68
C THR A 11 10.75 -47.37 -11.26
N SER A 12 10.28 -46.21 -11.74
CA SER A 12 9.96 -45.07 -10.86
C SER A 12 9.31 -43.91 -11.61
N LYS A 13 8.03 -43.71 -11.28
CA LYS A 13 7.34 -42.44 -10.96
C LYS A 13 7.95 -41.12 -11.47
N SER A 14 7.12 -40.43 -12.26
CA SER A 14 6.67 -39.04 -12.09
C SER A 14 7.65 -38.02 -11.49
N ALA A 15 7.95 -37.00 -12.30
CA ALA A 15 8.12 -35.64 -11.78
C ALA A 15 7.47 -34.66 -12.76
N SER A 16 6.15 -34.48 -12.64
CA SER A 16 5.47 -33.31 -13.20
C SER A 16 6.07 -32.06 -12.55
N LYS A 17 6.98 -31.42 -13.28
CA LYS A 17 7.70 -30.20 -12.89
C LYS A 17 6.69 -29.06 -12.80
N LYS A 18 6.08 -28.90 -11.62
CA LYS A 18 5.15 -27.81 -11.32
C LYS A 18 5.90 -26.49 -11.54
N ARG A 19 5.62 -25.80 -12.65
CA ARG A 19 6.19 -24.48 -12.98
C ARG A 19 5.93 -23.56 -11.80
N ARG A 20 6.96 -23.29 -10.99
CA ARG A 20 6.92 -22.20 -10.01
C ARG A 20 6.78 -20.92 -10.83
N LYS A 21 5.63 -20.25 -10.76
CA LYS A 21 5.50 -18.88 -11.25
C LYS A 21 6.48 -18.04 -10.42
N VAL A 22 7.63 -17.70 -10.99
CA VAL A 22 8.53 -16.70 -10.43
C VAL A 22 7.76 -15.39 -10.51
N THR A 23 7.12 -14.99 -9.42
CA THR A 23 6.60 -13.64 -9.29
C THR A 23 7.81 -12.73 -9.11
N GLN A 24 8.11 -11.91 -10.11
CA GLN A 24 9.24 -10.98 -10.07
C GLN A 24 9.04 -10.02 -8.89
N SER A 25 9.96 -10.07 -7.93
CA SER A 25 10.00 -9.16 -6.80
C SER A 25 10.52 -7.79 -7.25
N VAL A 26 10.00 -6.73 -6.65
CA VAL A 26 10.44 -5.35 -6.92
C VAL A 26 11.86 -5.13 -6.38
N SER A 27 12.69 -4.35 -7.08
CA SER A 27 14.05 -4.06 -6.62
C SER A 27 14.07 -3.20 -5.35
N ARG A 28 15.02 -3.45 -4.45
CA ARG A 28 15.16 -2.66 -3.21
C ARG A 28 15.44 -1.18 -3.48
N GLU A 29 16.17 -0.88 -4.55
CA GLU A 29 16.46 0.50 -4.96
C GLU A 29 15.18 1.26 -5.33
N TYR A 30 14.27 0.62 -6.08
CA TYR A 30 12.99 1.23 -6.42
C TYR A 30 12.13 1.47 -5.18
N LEU A 31 12.10 0.51 -4.25
CA LEU A 31 11.38 0.67 -2.98
C LEU A 31 11.94 1.81 -2.12
N ALA A 32 13.27 2.01 -2.13
CA ALA A 32 13.90 3.14 -1.46
C ALA A 32 13.49 4.48 -2.09
N LYS A 33 13.43 4.55 -3.42
CA LYS A 33 12.93 5.74 -4.14
C LYS A 33 11.47 6.05 -3.81
N VAL A 34 10.62 5.02 -3.79
CA VAL A 34 9.21 5.15 -3.39
C VAL A 34 9.09 5.66 -1.95
N ARG A 35 9.88 5.10 -1.01
CA ARG A 35 9.89 5.57 0.38
C ARG A 35 10.32 7.03 0.49
N ALA A 36 11.43 7.41 -0.15
CA ALA A 36 11.95 8.77 -0.10
C ALA A 36 10.96 9.81 -0.65
N PHE A 37 10.31 9.50 -1.78
CA PHE A 37 9.25 10.36 -2.32
C PHE A 37 8.09 10.54 -1.34
N MET A 38 7.68 9.46 -0.65
CA MET A 38 6.57 9.54 0.30
C MET A 38 6.92 10.28 1.58
N GLU A 39 8.17 10.19 2.03
CA GLU A 39 8.69 11.01 3.14
C GLU A 39 8.67 12.49 2.74
N GLU A 40 9.19 12.84 1.55
CA GLU A 40 9.16 14.20 1.02
C GLU A 40 7.74 14.76 0.88
N PHE A 41 6.82 13.97 0.31
CA PHE A 41 5.42 14.34 0.16
C PHE A 41 4.75 14.59 1.53
N HIS A 42 4.92 13.67 2.48
CA HIS A 42 4.34 13.80 3.82
C HIS A 42 4.90 15.01 4.58
N ASP A 43 6.20 15.26 4.46
CA ASP A 43 6.91 16.32 5.20
C ASP A 43 6.85 17.69 4.50
N HIS A 44 6.25 17.75 3.31
CA HIS A 44 5.99 19.02 2.63
C HIS A 44 5.18 19.98 3.54
N PRO A 45 5.53 21.28 3.62
CA PRO A 45 4.88 22.22 4.54
C PRO A 45 3.35 22.32 4.38
N LYS A 46 2.85 22.27 3.14
CA LYS A 46 1.40 22.27 2.86
C LYS A 46 0.66 21.07 3.43
N CYS A 47 1.36 19.99 3.72
CA CYS A 47 0.79 18.75 4.24
C CYS A 47 0.64 18.78 5.77
N ALA A 48 1.22 19.77 6.47
CA ALA A 48 1.34 19.78 7.92
C ALA A 48 0.01 19.52 8.66
N THR A 49 -1.08 20.17 8.25
CA THR A 49 -2.41 20.03 8.86
C THR A 49 -3.03 18.64 8.66
N PHE A 50 -2.57 17.88 7.66
CA PHE A 50 -3.14 16.59 7.26
C PHE A 50 -2.33 15.40 7.76
N ARG A 51 -1.22 15.61 8.47
CA ARG A 51 -0.33 14.52 8.94
C ARG A 51 -0.94 13.66 10.02
N GLU A 52 -1.85 14.22 10.81
CA GLU A 52 -2.49 13.56 11.93
C GLU A 52 -4.01 13.60 11.79
N ARG A 53 -4.65 12.57 12.34
CA ARG A 53 -6.10 12.46 12.37
C ARG A 53 -6.71 13.67 13.08
N VAL A 54 -7.78 14.22 12.51
CA VAL A 54 -8.55 15.30 13.14
C VAL A 54 -9.05 14.86 14.51
N ASN A 55 -8.56 15.52 15.55
CA ASN A 55 -9.04 15.34 16.92
C ASN A 55 -10.23 16.27 17.16
N TRP A 56 -11.36 15.93 16.54
CA TRP A 56 -12.59 16.74 16.55
C TRP A 56 -13.07 17.07 17.96
N LYS A 57 -12.94 16.13 18.93
CA LYS A 57 -13.26 16.37 20.34
C LYS A 57 -12.44 17.52 20.95
N LYS A 58 -11.13 17.54 20.70
CA LYS A 58 -10.23 18.59 21.21
C LYS A 58 -10.50 19.94 20.54
N LEU A 59 -10.99 19.91 19.30
CA LEU A 59 -11.31 21.10 18.51
C LEU A 59 -12.75 21.62 18.75
N GLY A 60 -13.59 20.90 19.51
CA GLY A 60 -14.98 21.26 19.72
C GLY A 60 -15.88 21.08 18.49
N LEU A 61 -15.48 20.19 17.58
CA LEU A 61 -16.17 19.90 16.32
C LEU A 61 -17.13 18.71 16.53
N ASP A 62 -18.21 18.94 17.25
CA ASP A 62 -19.14 17.87 17.65
C ASP A 62 -19.94 17.28 16.46
N ASP A 63 -20.07 18.03 15.37
CA ASP A 63 -20.73 17.64 14.11
C ASP A 63 -19.80 16.88 13.14
N TYR A 64 -18.48 16.90 13.38
CA TYR A 64 -17.51 16.23 12.50
C TYR A 64 -17.82 14.74 12.24
N PRO A 65 -18.14 13.90 13.23
CA PRO A 65 -18.50 12.50 12.97
C PRO A 65 -19.86 12.32 12.28
N GLU A 66 -20.69 13.35 12.21
CA GLU A 66 -21.96 13.33 11.47
C GLU A 66 -21.77 13.70 10.00
N ILE A 67 -20.79 14.56 9.71
CA ILE A 67 -20.47 15.04 8.35
C ILE A 67 -19.43 14.13 7.66
N ILE A 68 -18.45 13.63 8.41
CA ILE A 68 -17.31 12.87 7.89
C ILE A 68 -17.43 11.39 8.28
N ASP A 69 -17.91 10.58 7.33
CA ASP A 69 -18.13 9.14 7.50
C ASP A 69 -16.85 8.37 7.83
N THR A 70 -15.76 8.66 7.10
CA THR A 70 -14.49 7.94 7.22
C THR A 70 -13.35 8.91 7.44
N PRO A 71 -12.99 9.24 8.70
CA PRO A 71 -11.87 10.13 8.96
C PRO A 71 -10.55 9.51 8.52
N MET A 72 -9.70 10.31 7.88
CA MET A 72 -8.43 9.91 7.29
C MET A 72 -7.36 10.99 7.47
N ASP A 73 -6.10 10.60 7.42
CA ASP A 73 -4.93 11.46 7.52
C ASP A 73 -3.75 10.86 6.73
N LEU A 74 -2.76 11.69 6.40
CA LEU A 74 -1.58 11.27 5.61
C LEU A 74 -0.70 10.26 6.37
N GLY A 75 -0.69 10.33 7.70
CA GLY A 75 0.02 9.37 8.54
C GLY A 75 -0.58 7.97 8.38
N LEU A 76 -1.91 7.85 8.42
CA LEU A 76 -2.64 6.61 8.21
C LEU A 76 -2.56 6.14 6.75
N ALA A 77 -2.70 7.05 5.77
CA ALA A 77 -2.57 6.72 4.36
C ALA A 77 -1.21 6.08 4.03
N ARG A 78 -0.12 6.62 4.59
CA ARG A 78 1.23 6.11 4.36
C ARG A 78 1.45 4.72 5.00
N ARG A 79 0.76 4.37 6.09
CA ARG A 79 0.95 3.08 6.79
C ARG A 79 0.74 1.88 5.87
N THR A 80 -0.24 1.93 4.97
CA THR A 80 -0.50 0.83 4.01
C THR A 80 0.72 0.52 3.15
N LEU A 81 1.42 1.55 2.70
CA LEU A 81 2.64 1.40 1.91
C LEU A 81 3.84 1.00 2.80
N ASP A 82 3.96 1.62 3.97
CA ASP A 82 5.02 1.28 4.92
C ASP A 82 4.96 -0.19 5.32
N GLU A 83 3.79 -0.75 5.61
CA GLU A 83 3.59 -2.17 5.91
C GLU A 83 3.89 -3.09 4.72
N CYS A 84 3.64 -2.63 3.49
CA CYS A 84 3.99 -3.39 2.29
C CYS A 84 5.51 -3.46 2.06
N ILE A 85 6.25 -2.45 2.50
CA ILE A 85 7.69 -2.32 2.25
C ILE A 85 8.52 -2.76 3.48
N ALA A 86 8.01 -2.55 4.69
CA ALA A 86 8.66 -2.88 5.95
C ALA A 86 8.41 -4.35 6.33
N GLY A 87 9.46 -5.05 6.75
CA GLY A 87 9.30 -6.33 7.45
C GLY A 87 9.33 -7.60 6.61
N VAL A 88 9.73 -7.55 5.34
CA VAL A 88 9.79 -8.77 4.52
C VAL A 88 11.23 -9.21 4.28
N SER A 89 11.56 -10.47 4.63
CA SER A 89 12.81 -11.13 4.24
C SER A 89 13.00 -11.17 2.70
N SER A 90 11.96 -10.83 1.94
CA SER A 90 11.94 -10.79 0.47
C SER A 90 11.07 -9.63 -0.02
N PRO A 91 11.51 -8.81 -1.00
CA PRO A 91 10.74 -7.67 -1.48
C PRO A 91 9.32 -8.04 -1.98
N PRO A 92 8.35 -7.11 -1.90
CA PRO A 92 7.01 -7.35 -2.45
C PRO A 92 7.07 -7.62 -3.96
N THR A 93 6.07 -8.34 -4.44
CA THR A 93 5.80 -8.45 -5.88
C THR A 93 5.27 -7.13 -6.42
N HIS A 94 5.37 -6.92 -7.74
CA HIS A 94 4.78 -5.75 -8.41
C HIS A 94 3.29 -5.57 -8.07
N LYS A 95 2.52 -6.66 -8.06
CA LYS A 95 1.08 -6.61 -7.74
C LYS A 95 0.79 -6.18 -6.30
N GLN A 96 1.62 -6.58 -5.35
CA GLN A 96 1.47 -6.16 -3.95
C GLN A 96 1.77 -4.68 -3.80
N LEU A 97 2.86 -4.22 -4.41
CA LEU A 97 3.24 -2.82 -4.39
C LEU A 97 2.18 -1.93 -5.09
N GLU A 98 1.72 -2.33 -6.27
CA GLU A 98 0.65 -1.64 -7.00
C GLU A 98 -0.62 -1.49 -6.15
N LYS A 99 -1.04 -2.58 -5.48
CA LYS A 99 -2.20 -2.56 -4.60
C LYS A 99 -1.99 -1.59 -3.43
N ALA A 100 -0.82 -1.58 -2.80
CA ALA A 100 -0.51 -0.71 -1.67
C ALA A 100 -0.48 0.77 -2.10
N LEU A 101 0.14 1.08 -3.23
CA LEU A 101 0.17 2.43 -3.80
C LEU A 101 -1.23 2.93 -4.15
N LEU A 102 -2.06 2.09 -4.77
CA LEU A 102 -3.43 2.45 -5.11
C LEU A 102 -4.29 2.72 -3.87
N GLN A 103 -4.12 1.92 -2.82
CA GLN A 103 -4.84 2.14 -1.56
C GLN A 103 -4.40 3.44 -0.89
N MET A 104 -3.09 3.67 -0.80
CA MET A 104 -2.55 4.92 -0.26
C MET A 104 -3.06 6.15 -1.03
N ALA A 105 -3.09 6.10 -2.37
CA ALA A 105 -3.60 7.20 -3.18
C ALA A 105 -5.08 7.52 -2.87
N LYS A 106 -5.91 6.49 -2.66
CA LYS A 106 -7.31 6.65 -2.25
C LYS A 106 -7.42 7.28 -0.86
N ASP A 107 -6.56 6.88 0.07
CA ASP A 107 -6.57 7.41 1.44
C ASP A 107 -6.09 8.88 1.48
N VAL A 108 -5.10 9.24 0.66
CA VAL A 108 -4.67 10.64 0.44
C VAL A 108 -5.82 11.45 -0.14
N GLN A 109 -6.49 10.95 -1.18
CA GLN A 109 -7.64 11.61 -1.78
C GLN A 109 -8.77 11.81 -0.77
N LEU A 110 -9.07 10.79 0.04
CA LEU A 110 -10.08 10.88 1.10
C LEU A 110 -9.71 11.92 2.16
N THR A 111 -8.43 12.04 2.51
CA THR A 111 -7.95 13.05 3.46
C THR A 111 -8.31 14.47 2.98
N PHE A 112 -8.03 14.78 1.72
CA PHE A 112 -8.34 16.09 1.16
C PHE A 112 -9.84 16.27 0.89
N GLN A 113 -10.53 15.22 0.44
CA GLN A 113 -11.98 15.27 0.24
C GLN A 113 -12.71 15.55 1.55
N ASN A 114 -12.31 14.93 2.67
CA ASN A 114 -12.87 15.22 3.98
C ASN A 114 -12.64 16.68 4.40
N ALA A 115 -11.47 17.24 4.07
CA ALA A 115 -11.18 18.64 4.34
C ALA A 115 -12.08 19.57 3.52
N ILE A 116 -12.26 19.30 2.22
CA ILE A 116 -13.18 20.04 1.35
C ILE A 116 -14.63 19.91 1.83
N THR A 117 -15.05 18.70 2.20
CA THR A 117 -16.44 18.43 2.64
C THR A 117 -16.79 19.11 3.96
N TYR A 118 -15.85 19.18 4.91
CA TYR A 118 -16.12 19.73 6.23
C TYR A 118 -15.95 21.26 6.31
N ASN A 119 -14.98 21.81 5.58
CA ASN A 119 -14.61 23.23 5.73
C ASN A 119 -15.34 24.12 4.71
N GLU A 120 -15.56 25.38 5.07
CA GLU A 120 -16.22 26.36 4.18
C GLU A 120 -15.40 26.64 2.91
N GLU A 121 -16.10 26.90 1.80
CA GLU A 121 -15.50 27.35 0.54
C GLU A 121 -14.65 28.61 0.75
N GLY A 122 -13.43 28.61 0.20
CA GLY A 122 -12.48 29.72 0.36
C GLY A 122 -11.68 29.69 1.66
N SER A 123 -11.93 28.73 2.57
CA SER A 123 -11.02 28.49 3.68
C SER A 123 -9.70 27.86 3.20
N SER A 124 -8.61 28.08 3.94
CA SER A 124 -7.29 27.53 3.60
C SER A 124 -7.24 25.99 3.57
N LEU A 125 -8.18 25.33 4.23
CA LEU A 125 -8.32 23.87 4.23
C LEU A 125 -9.24 23.35 3.12
N HIS A 126 -10.12 24.20 2.58
CA HIS A 126 -10.92 23.89 1.41
C HIS A 126 -10.14 24.15 0.10
N GLU A 127 -9.24 25.13 0.07
CA GLU A 127 -8.41 25.45 -1.11
C GLU A 127 -7.22 24.50 -1.34
N VAL A 128 -7.12 23.41 -0.58
CA VAL A 128 -6.05 22.42 -0.76
C VAL A 128 -6.14 21.90 -2.20
N PRO A 129 -5.04 21.93 -2.97
CA PRO A 129 -5.10 21.48 -4.35
C PRO A 129 -5.51 20.02 -4.36
N ALA A 130 -6.71 19.77 -4.88
CA ALA A 130 -7.12 18.43 -5.28
C ALA A 130 -6.04 17.87 -6.23
N PRO A 131 -5.66 16.59 -6.07
CA PRO A 131 -4.64 15.97 -6.91
C PRO A 131 -4.99 15.97 -8.40
#